data_AF-A0A7S4HSM3-F1
#
_entry.id   AF-A0A7S4HSM3-F1
#
_cell.length_a   1.000
_cell.length_b   1.000
_cell.length_c   1.000
_cell.angle_alpha   90.00
_cell.angle_beta   90.00
_cell.angle_gamma   90.00
#
_symmetry.space_group_name_H-M   'P 1'
#
loop_
_entity.id
_entity.type
_entity.pdbx_description
1 polymer ?
#
loop_
_entity_poly.entity_id
_entity_poly.type
_entity_poly.pdbx_seq_one_letter_code
_entity_poly.pdbx_strand_id
1 'polypeptide(L)'
;TANDSPETASRPFDANRAGFVMGEGAGVLLLESEEHAKARGAKIYCELAGYAANCDAYHITAPHPEGEGMADCLTAAVARAGVAMSDVDYINAHGTSTPYNDKFETMAYKRAFGDHA
;
A
#
# COMPACT_ATOMS: atom_id res chain seq x y z
N THR A 1 6.79 -20.61 12.43
CA THR A 1 5.84 -19.96 11.51
C THR A 1 4.68 -20.91 11.33
N ALA A 2 3.45 -20.46 11.56
CA ALA A 2 2.25 -21.30 11.39
C ALA A 2 1.75 -21.19 9.95
N ASN A 3 2.61 -21.59 9.00
CA ASN A 3 2.38 -21.44 7.56
C ASN A 3 2.21 -22.80 6.86
N ASP A 4 1.94 -23.86 7.64
CA ASP A 4 1.86 -25.24 7.15
C ASP A 4 0.64 -25.50 6.24
N SER A 5 -0.35 -24.61 6.25
CA SER A 5 -1.44 -24.55 5.26
C SER A 5 -1.27 -23.29 4.39
N PRO A 6 -0.68 -23.42 3.18
CA PRO A 6 -0.45 -22.29 2.28
C PRO A 6 -1.72 -21.51 1.93
N GLU A 7 -2.86 -22.18 1.86
CA GLU A 7 -4.16 -21.62 1.48
C GLU A 7 -4.69 -20.60 2.49
N THR A 8 -4.24 -20.70 3.74
CA THR A 8 -4.68 -19.82 4.84
C THR A 8 -3.55 -19.02 5.47
N ALA A 9 -2.30 -19.30 5.08
CA ALA A 9 -1.12 -18.77 5.74
C ALA A 9 -0.91 -17.26 5.52
N SER A 10 -1.30 -16.73 4.35
CA SER A 10 -1.40 -15.29 4.16
C SER A 10 -2.70 -14.79 4.79
N ARG A 11 -2.58 -14.18 5.97
CA ARG A 11 -3.69 -13.67 6.79
C ARG A 11 -3.34 -12.28 7.35
N PRO A 12 -3.26 -11.25 6.49
CA PRO A 12 -2.88 -9.90 6.92
C PRO A 12 -3.85 -9.40 7.99
N PHE A 13 -3.31 -8.72 9.00
CA PHE A 13 -4.05 -8.13 10.14
C PHE A 13 -4.78 -9.11 11.06
N ASP A 14 -4.73 -10.41 10.78
CA ASP A 14 -5.30 -11.44 11.66
C ASP A 14 -4.55 -11.50 13.00
N ALA A 15 -5.28 -11.79 14.09
CA ALA A 15 -4.71 -11.89 15.43
C ALA A 15 -3.65 -13.00 15.56
N ASN A 16 -3.80 -14.06 14.76
CA ASN A 16 -2.93 -15.24 14.76
C ASN A 16 -1.98 -15.27 13.54
N ARG A 17 -1.79 -14.15 12.86
CA ARG A 17 -0.84 -14.06 11.73
C ARG A 17 0.58 -14.43 12.15
N ALA A 18 1.29 -15.15 11.28
CA ALA A 18 2.56 -15.79 11.64
C ALA A 18 3.63 -15.68 10.54
N GLY A 19 3.54 -14.64 9.72
CA GLY A 19 4.44 -14.36 8.60
C GLY A 19 3.81 -14.59 7.24
N PHE A 20 4.56 -14.26 6.19
CA PHE A 20 4.13 -14.37 4.80
C PHE A 20 4.44 -15.74 4.19
N VAL A 21 3.84 -16.00 3.03
CA VAL A 21 4.18 -17.12 2.14
C VAL A 21 4.74 -16.55 0.84
N MET A 22 5.82 -17.14 0.33
CA MET A 22 6.40 -16.75 -0.94
C MET A 22 5.49 -17.15 -2.09
N GLY A 23 5.22 -16.21 -2.98
CA GLY A 23 4.53 -16.43 -4.25
C GLY A 23 5.34 -15.87 -5.41
N GLU A 24 5.13 -16.43 -6.60
CA GLU A 24 5.75 -15.98 -7.85
C GLU A 24 4.67 -15.52 -8.83
N GLY A 25 4.98 -14.52 -9.65
CA GLY A 25 4.06 -13.98 -10.64
C GLY A 25 4.70 -12.88 -11.49
N ALA A 26 4.07 -12.58 -12.62
CA ALA A 26 4.49 -11.49 -13.51
C ALA A 26 3.28 -10.70 -14.00
N GLY A 27 3.47 -9.39 -14.17
CA GLY A 27 2.46 -8.47 -14.70
C GLY A 27 3.14 -7.26 -15.34
N VAL A 28 2.47 -6.68 -16.33
CA VAL A 28 2.96 -5.49 -17.04
C VAL A 28 1.82 -4.49 -17.17
N LEU A 29 2.11 -3.23 -16.86
CA LEU A 29 1.21 -2.10 -17.08
C LEU A 29 1.83 -1.17 -18.13
N LEU A 30 1.01 -0.68 -19.05
CA LEU A 30 1.41 0.37 -19.99
C LEU A 30 0.85 1.70 -19.50
N LEU A 31 1.73 2.66 -19.25
CA LEU A 31 1.35 4.02 -18.87
C LEU A 31 1.57 4.94 -20.08
N GLU A 32 0.61 5.82 -20.32
CA GLU A 32 0.65 6.85 -21.34
C GLU A 32 -0.12 8.08 -20.84
N SER A 33 0.04 9.23 -21.51
CA SER A 33 -0.80 10.39 -21.17
C SER A 33 -2.26 10.11 -21.52
N GLU A 34 -3.18 10.65 -20.71
CA GLU A 34 -4.62 10.48 -20.92
C GLU A 34 -5.05 10.99 -22.30
N GLU A 35 -4.49 12.13 -22.73
CA GLU A 35 -4.74 12.70 -24.06
C GLU A 35 -4.36 11.73 -25.18
N HIS A 36 -3.16 11.12 -25.10
CA HIS A 36 -2.70 10.16 -26.10
C HIS A 36 -3.56 8.91 -26.11
N ALA A 37 -3.91 8.37 -24.92
CA ALA A 37 -4.80 7.22 -24.78
C ALA A 37 -6.15 7.49 -25.45
N LYS A 38 -6.77 8.64 -25.17
CA LYS A 38 -8.05 9.05 -25.76
C LYS A 38 -7.94 9.23 -27.27
N ALA A 39 -6.90 9.90 -27.75
CA ALA A 39 -6.72 10.18 -29.18
C ALA A 39 -6.63 8.91 -30.04
N ARG A 40 -5.99 7.86 -29.54
CA ARG A 40 -5.88 6.56 -30.24
C ARG A 40 -7.02 5.59 -29.92
N GLY A 41 -8.01 5.98 -29.12
CA GLY A 41 -9.13 5.13 -28.70
C GLY A 41 -8.72 3.95 -27.80
N ALA A 42 -7.69 4.14 -26.97
CA ALA A 42 -7.23 3.11 -26.05
C ALA A 42 -8.29 2.79 -24.98
N LYS A 43 -8.34 1.52 -24.55
CA LYS A 43 -9.10 1.16 -23.34
C LYS A 43 -8.34 1.63 -22.11
N ILE A 44 -8.88 2.62 -21.43
CA ILE A 44 -8.34 3.14 -20.17
C ILE A 44 -8.94 2.32 -19.02
N TYR A 45 -8.08 1.76 -18.16
CA TYR A 45 -8.50 0.95 -17.01
C TYR A 45 -8.62 1.78 -15.73
N CYS A 46 -7.66 2.66 -15.50
CA CYS A 46 -7.61 3.58 -14.37
C CYS A 46 -6.67 4.74 -14.71
N GLU A 47 -6.69 5.76 -13.86
CA GLU A 47 -5.76 6.87 -13.88
C GLU A 47 -4.75 6.71 -12.74
N LEU A 48 -3.46 6.92 -13.02
CA LEU A 48 -2.45 7.09 -11.99
C LEU A 48 -2.43 8.57 -11.56
N ALA A 49 -3.30 8.93 -10.63
CA ALA A 49 -3.49 10.33 -10.22
C ALA A 49 -2.27 10.89 -9.44
N GLY A 50 -1.61 10.08 -8.61
CA GLY A 50 -0.46 10.52 -7.83
C GLY A 50 0.46 9.38 -7.39
N TYR A 51 1.71 9.72 -7.12
CA TYR A 51 2.75 8.78 -6.65
C TYR A 51 3.73 9.46 -5.71
N ALA A 52 4.18 8.74 -4.69
CA ALA A 52 5.28 9.14 -3.83
C ALA A 52 6.15 7.93 -3.46
N ALA A 53 7.39 8.23 -3.11
CA ALA A 53 8.33 7.27 -2.54
C ALA A 53 9.27 8.00 -1.58
N ASN A 54 9.59 7.35 -0.49
CA ASN A 54 10.54 7.82 0.53
C ASN A 54 11.25 6.62 1.18
N CYS A 55 11.99 6.88 2.25
CA CYS A 55 12.70 5.86 3.04
C CYS A 55 12.56 6.22 4.52
N ASP A 56 12.22 5.23 5.35
CA ASP A 56 12.10 5.40 6.81
C ASP A 56 13.43 5.80 7.46
N ALA A 57 14.57 5.37 6.90
CA ALA A 57 15.92 5.61 7.42
C ALA A 57 16.12 5.28 8.93
N TYR A 58 15.26 4.43 9.49
CA TYR A 58 15.19 4.15 10.93
C TYR A 58 15.95 2.88 11.35
N HIS A 59 15.66 1.75 10.70
CA HIS A 59 16.26 0.46 11.02
C HIS A 59 16.46 -0.36 9.74
N ILE A 60 17.43 -1.28 9.75
CA ILE A 60 17.81 -2.06 8.56
C ILE A 60 16.69 -2.94 8.00
N THR A 61 15.78 -3.42 8.85
CA THR A 61 14.70 -4.36 8.48
C THR A 61 13.35 -4.09 9.14
N ALA A 62 13.27 -3.11 10.05
CA ALA A 62 12.05 -2.85 10.80
C ALA A 62 11.48 -1.49 10.38
N PRO A 63 10.17 -1.37 10.16
CA PRO A 63 9.54 -0.07 9.93
C PRO A 63 9.76 0.86 11.13
N HIS A 64 9.65 2.17 10.90
CA HIS A 64 9.60 3.11 12.01
C HIS A 64 8.43 2.72 12.96
N PRO A 65 8.64 2.67 14.28
CA PRO A 65 7.63 2.16 15.23
C PRO A 65 6.35 3.00 15.25
N GLU A 66 6.43 4.25 14.82
CA GLU A 66 5.27 5.15 14.71
C GLU A 66 4.64 5.19 13.30
N GLY A 67 5.14 4.38 12.35
CA GLY A 67 4.64 4.35 10.97
C GLY A 67 4.81 5.67 10.18
N GLU A 68 5.69 6.55 10.64
CA GLU A 68 5.80 7.94 10.17
C GLU A 68 6.19 8.04 8.69
N GLY A 69 7.24 7.33 8.26
CA GLY A 69 7.66 7.38 6.86
C GLY A 69 6.57 6.87 5.91
N MET A 70 5.84 5.82 6.29
CA MET A 70 4.70 5.37 5.50
C MET A 70 3.56 6.40 5.45
N ALA A 71 3.20 7.00 6.59
CA ALA A 71 2.15 8.03 6.64
C ALA A 71 2.51 9.27 5.80
N ASP A 72 3.77 9.70 5.84
CA ASP A 72 4.27 10.82 5.03
C ASP A 72 4.23 10.49 3.53
N CYS A 73 4.59 9.25 3.17
CA CYS A 73 4.54 8.78 1.79
C CYS A 73 3.10 8.77 1.25
N LEU A 74 2.15 8.22 2.03
CA LEU A 74 0.73 8.22 1.70
C LEU A 74 0.18 9.64 1.52
N THR A 75 0.46 10.52 2.49
CA THR A 75 0.03 11.92 2.46
C THR A 75 0.59 12.64 1.23
N ALA A 76 1.87 12.42 0.89
CA ALA A 76 2.47 13.01 -0.30
C ALA A 76 1.87 12.46 -1.61
N ALA A 77 1.55 11.17 -1.67
CA ALA A 77 0.92 10.56 -2.84
C ALA A 77 -0.49 11.11 -3.09
N VAL A 78 -1.30 11.20 -2.03
CA VAL A 78 -2.67 11.75 -2.10
C VAL A 78 -2.64 13.25 -2.44
N ALA A 79 -1.73 14.01 -1.83
CA ALA A 79 -1.56 15.43 -2.17
C ALA A 79 -1.16 15.63 -3.63
N ARG A 80 -0.28 14.77 -4.19
CA ARG A 80 0.09 14.79 -5.62
C ARG A 80 -1.06 14.36 -6.54
N ALA A 81 -1.96 13.50 -6.06
CA ALA A 81 -3.18 13.15 -6.76
C ALA A 81 -4.21 14.29 -6.79
N GLY A 82 -4.05 15.32 -5.94
CA GLY A 82 -4.95 16.46 -5.90
C GLY A 82 -6.34 16.13 -5.35
N VAL A 83 -6.47 15.04 -4.60
CA VAL A 83 -7.72 14.62 -3.94
C VAL A 83 -7.60 14.77 -2.43
N ALA A 84 -8.72 14.79 -1.71
CA ALA A 84 -8.73 14.79 -0.25
C ALA A 84 -8.46 13.38 0.30
N MET A 85 -7.92 13.29 1.51
CA MET A 85 -7.77 12.01 2.21
C MET A 85 -9.11 11.28 2.38
N SER A 86 -10.21 12.03 2.54
CA SER A 86 -11.57 11.50 2.63
C SER A 86 -12.12 10.93 1.32
N ASP A 87 -11.47 11.20 0.19
CA ASP A 87 -11.89 10.67 -1.12
C ASP A 87 -11.29 9.27 -1.37
N VAL A 88 -10.46 8.76 -0.45
CA VAL A 88 -9.88 7.41 -0.54
C VAL A 88 -10.79 6.42 0.19
N ASP A 89 -11.49 5.58 -0.57
CA ASP A 89 -12.40 4.56 -0.02
C ASP A 89 -11.72 3.21 0.24
N TYR A 90 -10.58 2.95 -0.42
CA TYR A 90 -9.94 1.64 -0.41
C TYR A 90 -8.41 1.76 -0.43
N ILE A 91 -7.77 0.93 0.41
CA ILE A 91 -6.33 0.76 0.46
C ILE A 91 -6.00 -0.69 0.13
N ASN A 92 -5.25 -0.92 -0.95
CA ASN A 92 -4.61 -2.21 -1.18
C ASN A 92 -3.31 -2.26 -0.36
N ALA A 93 -3.39 -2.83 0.85
CA ALA A 93 -2.28 -2.85 1.79
C ALA A 93 -1.11 -3.73 1.31
N HIS A 94 0.09 -3.49 1.85
CA HIS A 94 1.22 -4.37 1.58
C HIS A 94 1.08 -5.68 2.37
N GLY A 95 0.57 -5.64 3.61
CA GLY A 95 -0.14 -6.77 4.23
C GLY A 95 0.63 -8.08 4.26
N THR A 96 1.84 -8.08 4.82
CA THR A 96 2.71 -9.27 4.81
C THR A 96 2.34 -10.34 5.83
N SER A 97 1.26 -10.17 6.60
CA SER A 97 0.89 -11.11 7.69
C SER A 97 1.97 -11.22 8.76
N THR A 98 2.88 -10.25 8.86
CA THR A 98 3.91 -10.23 9.90
C THR A 98 3.45 -9.36 11.08
N PRO A 99 3.80 -9.73 12.32
CA PRO A 99 3.35 -8.98 13.49
C PRO A 99 3.70 -7.49 13.44
N TYR A 100 4.92 -7.16 13.04
CA TYR A 100 5.41 -5.78 12.98
C TYR A 100 4.83 -4.99 11.80
N ASN A 101 4.91 -5.51 10.58
CA ASN A 101 4.47 -4.78 9.39
C ASN A 101 3.00 -4.38 9.49
N ASP A 102 2.12 -5.34 9.75
CA ASP A 102 0.67 -5.10 9.77
C ASP A 102 0.27 -4.14 10.89
N LYS A 103 0.99 -4.17 12.03
CA LYS A 103 0.79 -3.20 13.12
C LYS A 103 1.17 -1.79 12.67
N PHE A 104 2.34 -1.63 12.06
CA PHE A 104 2.85 -0.31 11.67
C PHE A 104 2.13 0.25 10.43
N GLU A 105 1.67 -0.59 9.51
CA GLU A 105 0.72 -0.21 8.44
C GLU A 105 -0.56 0.37 9.02
N THR A 106 -1.19 -0.33 9.97
CA THR A 106 -2.43 0.14 10.60
C THR A 106 -2.22 1.49 11.29
N MET A 107 -1.07 1.68 11.95
CA MET A 107 -0.73 2.96 12.58
C MET A 107 -0.49 4.07 11.56
N ALA A 108 0.21 3.77 10.46
CA ALA A 108 0.45 4.72 9.39
C ALA A 108 -0.86 5.17 8.71
N TYR A 109 -1.79 4.24 8.45
CA TYR A 109 -3.11 4.57 7.91
C TYR A 109 -3.88 5.48 8.87
N LYS A 110 -3.95 5.15 10.15
CA LYS A 110 -4.61 6.00 11.15
C LYS A 110 -3.97 7.37 11.27
N ARG A 111 -2.64 7.46 11.16
CA ARG A 111 -1.92 8.73 11.18
C ARG A 111 -2.22 9.58 9.94
N ALA A 112 -2.26 8.96 8.76
CA ALA A 112 -2.47 9.67 7.50
C ALA A 112 -3.94 10.10 7.33
N PHE A 113 -4.89 9.19 7.57
CA PHE A 113 -6.32 9.38 7.30
C PHE A 113 -7.10 9.94 8.51
N GLY A 114 -6.54 9.92 9.72
CA GLY A 114 -7.20 10.45 10.92
C GLY A 114 -8.53 9.74 11.22
N ASP A 115 -9.59 10.52 11.44
CA ASP A 115 -10.94 10.00 11.72
C ASP A 115 -11.57 9.23 10.54
N HIS A 116 -11.02 9.35 9.33
CA HIS A 116 -11.44 8.59 8.14
C HIS A 116 -10.85 7.17 8.09
N ALA A 117 -9.93 6.84 9.00
CA ALA A 117 -9.22 5.55 9.03
C ALA A 117 -9.98 4.40 9.70
#